data_AF-A0A075U6D9-F1
#
_entry.id   AF-A0A075U6D9-F1
#
_cell.length_a   1.000
_cell.length_b   1.000
_cell.length_c   1.000
_cell.angle_alpha   90.00
_cell.angle_beta   90.00
_cell.angle_gamma   90.00
#
_symmetry.space_group_name_H-M   'P 1'
#
loop_
_entity.id
_entity.type
_entity.pdbx_description
1 polymer ?
#
loop_
_entity_poly.entity_id
_entity_poly.type
_entity_poly.pdbx_seq_one_letter_code
_entity_poly.pdbx_strand_id
1 'polypeptide(L)'
;MTDENKVVEPVNTADINHEAEEAQGGQAAETDHMTAVRERINELAAKAKTAEGLTTEEEAERAELRAEFLANFRKAFRSQVEMLQVFDDDGNEVTPEKVREIQRDKGIRDN
;
A
#
# COMPACT_ATOMS: atom_id res chain seq x y z
N MET A 1 21.23 0.52 20.17
CA MET A 1 20.33 1.24 19.23
C MET A 1 18.95 0.70 19.45
N THR A 2 18.08 1.45 20.13
CA THR A 2 16.66 1.10 20.26
C THR A 2 15.98 1.52 18.96
N ASP A 3 15.48 0.55 18.20
CA ASP A 3 14.61 0.83 17.07
C ASP A 3 13.46 1.72 17.56
N GLU A 4 13.40 2.95 17.07
CA GLU A 4 12.25 3.82 17.24
C GLU A 4 11.08 3.08 16.59
N ASN A 5 10.28 2.41 17.42
CA ASN A 5 8.98 1.90 17.04
C ASN A 5 8.09 3.12 16.74
N LYS A 6 8.28 3.69 15.55
CA LYS A 6 7.54 4.84 15.05
C LYS A 6 6.08 4.43 15.13
N VAL A 7 5.34 5.08 16.02
CA VAL A 7 3.91 4.85 16.21
C VAL A 7 3.24 5.20 14.89
N VAL A 8 3.07 4.19 14.03
CA VAL A 8 2.31 4.33 12.79
C VAL A 8 0.87 4.46 13.25
N GLU A 9 0.36 5.68 13.18
CA GLU A 9 -1.06 5.95 13.40
C GLU A 9 -1.87 4.99 12.51
N PRO A 10 -2.91 4.32 13.03
CA PRO A 10 -3.72 3.49 12.17
C PRO A 10 -4.33 4.37 11.12
N VAL A 11 -4.22 3.94 9.86
CA VAL A 11 -4.85 4.65 8.78
C VAL A 11 -6.35 4.60 9.03
N ASN A 12 -6.94 5.77 9.29
CA ASN A 12 -8.35 5.88 9.57
C ASN A 12 -9.11 5.36 8.34
N THR A 13 -9.93 4.33 8.53
CA THR A 13 -10.71 3.73 7.44
C THR A 13 -11.59 4.79 6.75
N ALA A 14 -12.03 5.83 7.46
CA ALA A 14 -12.77 6.95 6.89
C ALA A 14 -11.95 7.83 5.93
N ASP A 15 -10.61 7.87 6.08
CA ASP A 15 -9.73 8.65 5.20
C ASP A 15 -9.35 7.88 3.92
N ILE A 16 -9.45 6.53 3.95
CA ILE A 16 -9.29 5.69 2.76
C ILE A 16 -10.64 5.44 2.06
N ASN A 17 -11.75 5.47 2.80
CA ASN A 17 -13.08 5.39 2.23
C ASN A 17 -13.45 6.76 1.63
N HIS A 18 -12.74 7.15 0.57
CA HIS A 18 -13.33 7.97 -0.46
C HIS A 18 -14.53 7.17 -0.99
N GLU A 19 -15.71 7.79 -0.95
CA GLU A 19 -17.01 7.21 -1.27
C GLU A 19 -16.91 6.25 -2.46
N ALA A 20 -17.28 4.98 -2.23
CA ALA A 20 -17.18 3.90 -3.21
C ALA A 20 -18.22 4.01 -4.34
N GLU A 21 -18.61 5.22 -4.72
CA GLU A 21 -19.45 5.48 -5.89
C GLU A 21 -18.69 6.42 -6.82
N GLU A 22 -18.33 5.90 -8.00
CA GLU A 22 -17.91 6.65 -9.19
C GLU A 22 -16.45 7.14 -9.29
N ALA A 23 -15.49 6.21 -9.31
CA ALA A 23 -14.22 6.43 -9.98
C ALA A 23 -13.84 5.25 -10.89
N GLN A 24 -14.33 5.29 -12.14
CA GLN A 24 -13.85 4.41 -13.21
C GLN A 24 -12.43 4.86 -13.61
N GLY A 25 -11.41 4.33 -12.93
CA GLY A 25 -10.02 4.63 -13.29
C GLY A 25 -8.99 3.99 -12.37
N GLY A 26 -8.60 2.74 -12.65
CA GLY A 26 -7.26 2.26 -12.29
C GLY A 26 -7.05 1.56 -10.94
N GLN A 27 -8.09 1.22 -10.19
CA GLN A 27 -7.91 0.31 -9.05
C GLN A 27 -7.89 -1.14 -9.56
N ALA A 28 -6.74 -1.82 -9.46
CA ALA A 28 -6.70 -3.28 -9.55
C ALA A 28 -7.68 -3.82 -8.51
N ALA A 29 -8.73 -4.52 -8.94
CA ALA A 29 -9.84 -4.96 -8.10
C ALA A 29 -9.32 -5.49 -6.76
N GLU A 30 -9.63 -4.78 -5.67
CA GLU A 30 -9.33 -5.22 -4.32
C GLU A 30 -10.09 -6.54 -4.13
N THR A 31 -9.37 -7.65 -4.01
CA THR A 31 -10.01 -8.96 -3.80
C THR A 31 -10.69 -8.94 -2.43
N ASP A 32 -11.85 -9.56 -2.28
CA ASP A 32 -12.58 -9.64 -1.00
C ASP A 32 -11.69 -10.05 0.19
N HIS A 33 -10.69 -10.90 -0.07
CA HIS A 33 -9.65 -11.30 0.89
C HIS A 33 -8.79 -10.12 1.41
N MET A 34 -8.37 -9.22 0.52
CA MET A 34 -7.57 -8.05 0.87
C MET A 34 -8.37 -7.05 1.72
N THR A 35 -9.64 -6.86 1.39
CA THR A 35 -10.57 -6.05 2.17
C THR A 35 -10.70 -6.62 3.58
N ALA A 36 -10.93 -7.94 3.70
CA ALA A 36 -11.02 -8.61 4.99
C ALA A 36 -9.71 -8.51 5.81
N VAL A 37 -8.55 -8.68 5.17
CA VAL A 37 -7.22 -8.51 5.82
C VAL A 37 -7.06 -7.09 6.35
N ARG A 38 -7.42 -6.07 5.57
CA ARG A 38 -7.36 -4.66 5.97
C ARG A 38 -8.29 -4.36 7.14
N GLU A 39 -9.54 -4.82 7.09
CA GLU A 39 -10.52 -4.64 8.16
C GLU A 39 -10.02 -5.25 9.47
N ARG A 40 -9.50 -6.49 9.40
CA ARG A 40 -8.95 -7.17 10.57
C ARG A 40 -7.74 -6.44 11.18
N ILE A 41 -6.84 -5.91 10.34
CA ILE A 41 -5.72 -5.07 10.82
C ILE A 41 -6.24 -3.83 11.57
N ASN A 42 -7.32 -3.23 11.08
CA ASN A 42 -7.92 -2.04 11.69
C ASN A 42 -8.60 -2.36 13.02
N GLU A 43 -9.31 -3.48 13.13
CA GLU A 43 -9.86 -3.97 14.40
C GLU A 43 -8.76 -4.17 15.45
N LEU A 44 -7.68 -4.88 15.10
CA LEU A 44 -6.54 -5.11 15.99
C LEU A 44 -5.85 -3.78 16.36
N ALA A 45 -5.76 -2.83 15.44
CA ALA A 45 -5.18 -1.52 15.72
C ALA A 45 -6.08 -0.67 16.64
N ALA A 46 -7.41 -0.77 16.51
CA ALA A 46 -8.34 -0.13 17.42
C ALA A 46 -8.25 -0.75 18.82
N LYS A 47 -8.17 -2.09 18.91
CA LYS A 47 -8.00 -2.81 20.18
C LYS A 47 -6.69 -2.42 20.89
N ALA A 48 -5.60 -2.28 20.14
CA ALA A 48 -4.30 -1.86 20.67
C ALA A 48 -4.31 -0.49 21.36
N LYS A 49 -5.29 0.37 21.05
CA LYS A 49 -5.46 1.69 21.67
C LYS A 49 -6.29 1.66 22.95
N THR A 50 -6.92 0.53 23.27
CA THR A 50 -7.68 0.37 24.51
C THR A 50 -6.73 0.13 25.69
N ALA A 51 -7.23 0.27 26.92
CA ALA A 51 -6.46 -0.02 28.13
C ALA A 51 -6.05 -1.50 28.24
N GLU A 52 -6.80 -2.41 27.61
CA GLU A 52 -6.49 -3.86 27.57
C GLU A 52 -5.35 -4.16 26.59
N GLY A 53 -5.20 -3.36 25.53
CA GLY A 53 -4.17 -3.56 24.51
C GLY A 53 -4.36 -4.82 23.66
N LEU A 54 -3.27 -5.28 23.04
CA LEU A 54 -3.23 -6.54 22.30
C LEU A 54 -2.60 -7.63 23.16
N THR A 55 -3.09 -8.86 23.01
CA THR A 55 -2.36 -10.03 23.51
C THR A 55 -1.19 -10.35 22.58
N THR A 56 -0.23 -11.15 23.06
CA THR A 56 0.92 -11.61 22.25
C THR A 56 0.49 -12.36 20.99
N GLU A 57 -0.63 -13.09 21.04
CA GLU A 57 -1.18 -13.82 19.90
C GLU A 57 -1.73 -12.84 18.86
N GLU A 58 -2.45 -11.81 19.30
CA GLU A 58 -3.01 -10.78 18.43
C GLU A 58 -1.93 -9.86 17.83
N GLU A 59 -0.82 -9.64 18.54
CA GLU A 59 0.35 -8.95 18.00
C GLU A 59 1.00 -9.73 16.85
N ALA A 60 1.13 -11.06 17.01
CA ALA A 60 1.63 -11.95 15.96
C ALA A 60 0.66 -11.98 14.76
N GLU A 61 -0.65 -12.15 15.00
CA GLU A 61 -1.69 -12.09 13.97
C GLU A 61 -1.60 -10.78 13.18
N ARG A 62 -1.54 -9.63 13.88
CA ARG A 62 -1.43 -8.31 13.24
C ARG A 62 -0.16 -8.18 12.40
N ALA A 63 0.96 -8.74 12.86
CA ALA A 63 2.22 -8.69 12.13
C ALA A 63 2.17 -9.50 10.83
N GLU A 64 1.58 -10.69 10.88
CA GLU A 64 1.37 -11.55 9.71
C GLU A 64 0.44 -10.90 8.68
N LEU A 65 -0.71 -10.40 9.13
CA LEU A 65 -1.68 -9.70 8.27
C LEU A 65 -1.07 -8.46 7.62
N ARG A 66 -0.27 -7.68 8.35
CA ARG A 66 0.44 -6.52 7.79
C ARG A 66 1.47 -6.95 6.75
N ALA A 67 2.22 -8.02 6.99
CA ALA A 67 3.20 -8.50 6.03
C ALA A 67 2.53 -8.90 4.70
N GLU A 68 1.40 -9.59 4.79
CA GLU A 68 0.58 -9.96 3.64
C GLU A 68 0.05 -8.73 2.88
N PHE A 69 -0.56 -7.78 3.60
CA PHE A 69 -1.08 -6.55 3.01
C PHE A 69 0.03 -5.77 2.27
N LEU A 70 1.18 -5.55 2.93
CA LEU A 70 2.29 -4.81 2.33
C LEU A 70 2.90 -5.53 1.11
N ALA A 71 2.95 -6.86 1.11
CA ALA A 71 3.47 -7.62 -0.03
C ALA A 71 2.61 -7.39 -1.28
N ASN A 72 1.29 -7.49 -1.12
CA ASN A 72 0.33 -7.28 -2.20
C ASN A 72 0.28 -5.81 -2.63
N PHE A 73 0.25 -4.88 -1.67
CA PHE A 73 0.30 -3.45 -1.94
C PHE A 73 1.54 -3.06 -2.76
N ARG A 74 2.74 -3.52 -2.35
CA ARG A 74 4.00 -3.25 -3.07
C ARG A 74 3.97 -3.79 -4.51
N LYS A 75 3.35 -4.95 -4.72
CA LYS A 75 3.21 -5.55 -6.05
C LYS A 75 2.31 -4.68 -6.94
N ALA A 76 1.14 -4.28 -6.45
CA ALA A 76 0.22 -3.41 -7.18
C ALA A 76 0.84 -2.04 -7.47
N PHE A 77 1.44 -1.41 -6.45
CA PHE A 77 2.09 -0.11 -6.57
C PHE A 77 3.26 -0.15 -7.57
N ARG A 78 4.09 -1.20 -7.53
CA ARG A 78 5.16 -1.40 -8.53
C ARG A 78 4.59 -1.43 -9.94
N SER A 79 3.52 -2.19 -10.17
CA SER A 79 2.89 -2.26 -11.49
C SER A 79 2.37 -0.90 -11.95
N GLN A 80 1.84 -0.07 -11.05
CA GLN A 80 1.39 1.28 -11.39
C GLN A 80 2.57 2.18 -11.75
N VAL A 81 3.60 2.22 -10.91
CA VAL A 81 4.82 3.04 -11.16
C VAL A 81 5.49 2.67 -12.48
N GLU A 82 5.53 1.37 -12.82
CA GLU A 82 6.09 0.89 -14.07
C GLU A 82 5.35 1.39 -15.32
N MET A 83 4.11 1.85 -15.20
CA MET A 83 3.31 2.39 -16.32
C MET A 83 3.37 3.92 -16.45
N LEU A 84 3.96 4.62 -15.47
CA LEU A 84 4.00 6.08 -15.43
C LEU A 84 5.30 6.62 -16.02
N GLN A 85 5.23 7.84 -16.56
CA GLN A 85 6.39 8.67 -16.87
C GLN A 85 6.32 9.91 -15.97
N VAL A 86 7.45 10.28 -15.38
CA VAL A 86 7.55 11.41 -14.44
C VAL A 86 8.33 12.53 -15.11
N PHE A 87 7.78 13.73 -15.07
CA PHE A 87 8.39 14.94 -15.61
C PHE A 87 8.58 15.96 -14.49
N ASP A 88 9.66 16.74 -14.55
CA ASP A 88 9.87 17.88 -13.66
C ASP A 88 9.06 19.10 -14.11
N ASP A 89 9.10 20.18 -13.31
CA ASP A 89 8.38 21.43 -13.59
C ASP A 89 8.84 22.11 -14.89
N ASP A 90 10.08 21.83 -15.32
CA ASP A 90 10.66 22.32 -16.57
C ASP A 90 10.28 21.44 -17.79
N GLY A 91 9.55 20.35 -17.57
CA GLY A 91 9.09 19.42 -18.60
C GLY A 91 10.11 18.37 -19.03
N ASN A 92 11.23 18.23 -18.31
CA ASN A 92 12.20 17.17 -18.58
C ASN A 92 11.75 15.86 -17.95
N GLU A 93 11.95 14.75 -18.67
CA GLU A 93 11.61 13.43 -18.14
C GLU A 93 12.62 13.01 -17.05
N VAL A 94 12.12 12.91 -15.82
CA VAL A 94 12.85 12.47 -14.63
C VAL A 94 12.43 11.08 -14.14
N THR A 95 11.76 10.29 -14.99
CA THR A 95 11.48 8.87 -14.73
C THR A 95 12.79 8.14 -14.34
N PRO A 96 12.87 7.47 -13.19
CA PRO A 96 14.09 6.78 -12.77
C PRO A 96 14.56 5.74 -13.80
N GLU A 97 15.88 5.63 -14.02
CA GLU A 97 16.44 4.74 -15.05
C GLU A 97 15.95 3.29 -14.93
N LYS A 98 15.89 2.77 -13.70
CA LYS A 98 15.37 1.43 -13.42
C LYS A 98 13.95 1.21 -13.94
N VAL A 99 13.09 2.23 -13.88
CA VAL A 99 11.71 2.15 -14.39
C VAL A 99 11.73 2.17 -15.91
N ARG A 100 12.58 3.01 -16.53
CA ARG A 100 12.75 3.06 -17.99
C ARG A 100 13.25 1.73 -18.56
N GLU A 101 14.20 1.07 -17.91
CA GLU A 101 14.68 -0.27 -18.26
C GLU A 101 13.54 -1.30 -18.23
N ILE A 102 12.76 -1.34 -17.14
CA ILE A 102 11.62 -2.25 -17.02
C ILE A 102 10.57 -2.00 -18.12
N GLN A 103 10.33 -0.74 -18.47
CA GLN A 103 9.41 -0.39 -19.56
C GLN A 103 9.92 -0.86 -20.93
N ARG A 104 11.22 -0.75 -21.19
CA ARG A 104 11.86 -1.28 -22.43
C ARG A 104 11.79 -2.80 -22.48
N ASP A 105 12.11 -3.49 -21.38
CA ASP A 105 12.02 -4.94 -21.29
C ASP A 105 10.59 -5.46 -21.54
N LYS A 106 9.58 -4.67 -21.14
CA LYS A 106 8.16 -4.96 -21.37
C LYS A 106 7.65 -4.54 -22.74
N GLY A 107 8.46 -3.89 -23.59
CA GLY A 107 8.06 -3.36 -24.89
C GLY A 107 7.04 -2.22 -24.80
N ILE A 108 6.97 -1.53 -23.67
CA ILE A 108 6.08 -0.36 -23.45
C ILE A 108 6.78 0.92 -23.94
N ARG A 109 8.11 0.86 -24.07
CA ARG A 109 8.98 1.99 -24.42
C ARG A 109 9.98 1.58 -25.48
N ASP A 110 10.05 2.35 -26.57
CA ASP A 110 10.88 2.06 -27.74
C ASP A 110 12.15 2.95 -27.85
N ASN A 111 12.29 3.95 -26.96
CA ASN A 111 13.35 4.97 -27.00
C ASN A 111 14.38 4.88 -25.87
#